data_AF-A0A2E5HP92-F1
#
_entry.id   AF-A0A2E5HP92-F1
#
_cell.length_a   1.000
_cell.length_b   1.000
_cell.length_c   1.000
_cell.angle_alpha   90.00
_cell.angle_beta   90.00
_cell.angle_gamma   90.00
#
_symmetry.space_group_name_H-M   'P 1'
#
loop_
_entity.id
_entity.type
_entity.pdbx_description
1 polymer ?
#
loop_
_entity_poly.entity_id
_entity_poly.type
_entity_poly.pdbx_seq_one_letter_code
_entity_poly.pdbx_strand_id
1 'polypeptide(L)'
;MSAAAWLTTTAAIAQPSPDAHKLYAVIIANNTSVDQGVAPLRYADDDGARYWELFSSAANAEVHLLTTLDNESQLLFDGLAPQTRPPARAQVLSTLQKVRGAIARDRAQGVKTTLFVVFAGHGAIDEKGVGYLSLSDAPFTRQDLYREVISPQAADRTHLIIDACNAYYMVRSRNGEGGDDRSGESYDDEFMRFLEQSNQLSQAPTVGVFVSTTGAAEVHEWSRYRGGVFSHQLRSGLLGAADVDGDLDVTYQELEAYLAAANASVTNPRARINVFAQAPAQSRHESILELDQLKKATFLELDRAQEGRYHLEDSRGVRYADFHKGSGGVMRIALLWEPLWRAPHYFIRTDRAEARVAPDSGPRVHLSGLPFVERADSARGSVEEAYRLGLFATPYGPGFFQGYSAALDRNASAQVAVVAPAEEDTQLGLQLGLGASQAPLRLNGPHTNLDASLDLWLTPRFALQLVGQFGTGEHEPESDELSAFRLNRIMAGVGATWRWHLPASFVLEANGRTGHQWFVLSTPDQRAGDALALRAELGGLVGYMLSDGLKVGLRGGAAVDVYTEDDREKVSASPFLGVVIGYQR
;
A
#
# COMPACT_ATOMS: atom_id res chain seq x y z
N MET A 1 48.73 61.92 -0.45
CA MET A 1 48.50 60.50 -0.78
C MET A 1 47.42 60.00 0.17
N SER A 2 46.17 59.99 -0.28
CA SER A 2 45.02 59.54 0.52
C SER A 2 44.66 58.11 0.10
N ALA A 3 44.76 57.16 1.02
CA ALA A 3 44.30 55.80 0.81
C ALA A 3 42.83 55.71 1.24
N ALA A 4 41.95 55.46 0.26
CA ALA A 4 40.54 55.17 0.48
C ALA A 4 40.39 53.71 0.92
N ALA A 5 39.87 53.49 2.13
CA ALA A 5 39.48 52.17 2.61
C ALA A 5 38.11 51.80 2.03
N TRP A 6 38.08 50.76 1.20
CA TRP A 6 36.85 50.15 0.72
C TRP A 6 36.31 49.20 1.79
N LEU A 7 35.18 49.56 2.40
CA LEU A 7 34.38 48.65 3.23
C LEU A 7 33.56 47.76 2.29
N THR A 8 34.02 46.53 2.06
CA THR A 8 33.21 45.47 1.46
C THR A 8 32.17 45.00 2.46
N THR A 9 30.91 45.37 2.25
CA THR A 9 29.76 44.83 2.98
C THR A 9 29.51 43.41 2.48
N THR A 10 30.04 42.40 3.18
CA THR A 10 29.64 41.01 2.98
C THR A 10 28.20 40.88 3.47
N ALA A 11 27.25 40.80 2.54
CA ALA A 11 25.90 40.35 2.84
C ALA A 11 25.99 38.92 3.39
N ALA A 12 25.78 38.77 4.70
CA ALA A 12 25.62 37.46 5.30
C ALA A 12 24.38 36.82 4.66
N ILE A 13 24.59 35.80 3.83
CA ILE A 13 23.52 34.90 3.41
C ILE A 13 23.03 34.25 4.70
N ALA A 14 21.87 34.67 5.21
CA ALA A 14 21.23 34.02 6.34
C ALA A 14 21.04 32.55 5.97
N GLN A 15 21.80 31.67 6.61
CA GLN A 15 21.55 30.23 6.49
C GLN A 15 20.15 29.99 7.07
N PRO A 16 19.25 29.29 6.35
CA PRO A 16 17.95 28.92 6.91
C PRO A 16 18.19 28.18 8.23
N SER A 17 17.39 28.51 9.24
CA SER A 17 17.45 27.81 10.52
C SER A 17 17.31 26.30 10.31
N PRO A 18 18.06 25.46 11.02
CA PRO A 18 17.98 23.99 10.94
C PRO A 18 16.57 23.39 11.13
N ASP A 19 15.62 24.19 11.61
CA ASP A 19 14.22 23.84 11.87
C ASP A 19 13.23 24.44 10.85
N ALA A 20 13.70 24.97 9.72
CA ALA A 20 12.81 25.48 8.68
C ALA A 20 12.02 24.33 8.04
N HIS A 21 10.73 24.24 8.36
CA HIS A 21 9.77 23.34 7.73
C HIS A 21 8.86 24.12 6.79
N LYS A 22 8.52 23.49 5.67
CA LYS A 22 7.62 24.06 4.66
C LYS A 22 6.57 23.04 4.23
N LEU A 23 5.32 23.47 4.27
CA LEU A 23 4.17 22.68 3.86
C LEU A 23 3.77 23.02 2.42
N TYR A 24 3.61 22.00 1.59
CA TYR A 24 3.02 22.09 0.27
C TYR A 24 1.70 21.35 0.27
N ALA A 25 0.67 21.90 -0.37
CA ALA A 25 -0.60 21.20 -0.53
C ALA A 25 -1.13 21.36 -1.96
N VAL A 26 -1.51 20.24 -2.58
CA VAL A 26 -2.18 20.17 -3.87
C VAL A 26 -3.54 19.54 -3.65
N ILE A 27 -4.59 20.35 -3.72
CA ILE A 27 -5.96 19.94 -3.43
C ILE A 27 -6.72 19.87 -4.76
N ILE A 28 -7.29 18.72 -5.06
CA ILE A 28 -7.98 18.42 -6.31
C ILE A 28 -9.40 18.02 -5.94
N ALA A 29 -10.33 18.92 -6.22
CA ALA A 29 -11.73 18.76 -5.85
C ALA A 29 -12.61 18.92 -7.09
N ASN A 30 -13.42 17.91 -7.40
CA ASN A 30 -14.23 17.90 -8.61
C ASN A 30 -15.63 17.35 -8.35
N ASN A 31 -16.64 18.19 -8.59
CA ASN A 31 -18.04 17.82 -8.49
C ASN A 31 -18.51 16.94 -9.67
N THR A 32 -17.87 17.07 -10.84
CA THR A 32 -18.31 16.39 -12.07
C THR A 32 -17.65 15.02 -12.25
N SER A 33 -18.28 14.16 -13.05
CA SER A 33 -17.68 12.88 -13.47
C SER A 33 -17.32 12.93 -14.95
N VAL A 34 -16.29 12.17 -15.34
CA VAL A 34 -15.99 11.92 -16.76
C VAL A 34 -16.90 10.86 -17.37
N ASP A 35 -17.55 10.05 -16.53
CA ASP A 35 -18.50 9.05 -16.96
C ASP A 35 -19.85 9.68 -17.32
N GLN A 36 -20.38 9.26 -18.48
CA GLN A 36 -21.69 9.72 -18.93
C GLN A 36 -22.80 9.17 -18.02
N GLY A 37 -23.75 10.04 -17.67
CA GLY A 37 -24.93 9.66 -16.88
C GLY A 37 -24.71 9.64 -15.37
N VAL A 38 -23.49 9.90 -14.88
CA VAL A 38 -23.22 10.09 -13.45
C VAL A 38 -23.62 11.50 -13.02
N ALA A 39 -24.48 11.60 -12.01
CA ALA A 39 -24.90 12.89 -11.47
C ALA A 39 -23.71 13.62 -10.81
N PRO A 40 -23.58 14.95 -10.98
CA PRO A 40 -22.58 15.71 -10.26
C PRO A 40 -22.78 15.60 -8.75
N LEU A 41 -21.67 15.49 -8.03
CA LEU A 41 -21.59 15.75 -6.59
C LEU A 41 -21.90 17.22 -6.32
N ARG A 42 -22.30 17.53 -5.09
CA ARG A 42 -22.70 18.87 -4.69
C ARG A 42 -21.65 19.61 -3.87
N TYR A 43 -20.78 18.90 -3.17
CA TYR A 43 -19.95 19.48 -2.10
C TYR A 43 -18.47 19.09 -2.17
N ALA A 44 -17.99 18.41 -3.22
CA ALA A 44 -16.56 18.10 -3.33
C ALA A 44 -15.71 19.39 -3.47
N ASP A 45 -16.23 20.41 -4.15
CA ASP A 45 -15.65 21.75 -4.22
C ASP A 45 -15.68 22.49 -2.86
N ASP A 46 -16.77 22.36 -2.09
CA ASP A 46 -16.87 22.83 -0.69
C ASP A 46 -15.76 22.17 0.18
N ASP A 47 -15.52 20.85 0.03
CA ASP A 47 -14.43 20.15 0.72
C ASP A 47 -13.05 20.65 0.31
N GLY A 48 -12.84 20.87 -1.00
CA GLY A 48 -11.61 21.44 -1.53
C GLY A 48 -11.31 22.82 -0.94
N ALA A 49 -12.32 23.68 -0.83
CA ALA A 49 -12.20 24.99 -0.22
C ALA A 49 -11.82 24.91 1.28
N ARG A 50 -12.39 23.96 2.03
CA ARG A 50 -12.07 23.79 3.46
C ARG A 50 -10.69 23.21 3.72
N TYR A 51 -10.22 22.28 2.88
CA TYR A 51 -8.81 21.87 2.94
C TYR A 51 -7.87 23.02 2.61
N TRP A 52 -8.27 23.90 1.68
CA TRP A 52 -7.48 25.08 1.35
C TRP A 52 -7.40 26.05 2.53
N GLU A 53 -8.51 26.29 3.24
CA GLU A 53 -8.51 27.08 4.49
C GLU A 53 -7.57 26.48 5.55
N LEU A 54 -7.67 25.16 5.79
CA LEU A 54 -6.82 24.46 6.75
C LEU A 54 -5.33 24.62 6.42
N PHE A 55 -4.91 24.20 5.23
CA PHE A 55 -3.49 24.21 4.89
C PHE A 55 -2.93 25.63 4.68
N SER A 56 -3.75 26.59 4.27
CA SER A 56 -3.30 28.00 4.13
C SER A 56 -3.06 28.69 5.47
N SER A 57 -3.54 28.12 6.56
CA SER A 57 -3.30 28.63 7.92
C SER A 57 -1.96 28.17 8.52
N ALA A 58 -1.29 27.17 7.91
CA ALA A 58 0.00 26.68 8.34
C ALA A 58 1.14 27.66 8.00
N ALA A 59 2.17 27.68 8.85
CA ALA A 59 3.38 28.48 8.66
C ALA A 59 4.07 28.09 7.35
N ASN A 60 4.45 29.09 6.55
CA ASN A 60 5.22 28.90 5.32
C ASN A 60 4.57 27.94 4.30
N ALA A 61 3.23 27.85 4.26
CA ALA A 61 2.54 26.96 3.34
C ALA A 61 2.51 27.49 1.89
N GLU A 62 2.64 26.60 0.91
CA GLU A 62 2.29 26.83 -0.49
C GLU A 62 1.14 25.89 -0.89
N VAL A 63 -0.05 26.46 -1.07
CA VAL A 63 -1.29 25.70 -1.29
C VAL A 63 -1.85 25.99 -2.68
N HIS A 64 -2.14 24.93 -3.45
CA HIS A 64 -2.75 25.01 -4.77
C HIS A 64 -4.12 24.31 -4.74
N LEU A 65 -5.18 25.06 -5.04
CA LEU A 65 -6.54 24.53 -5.13
C LEU A 65 -6.97 24.38 -6.60
N LEU A 66 -7.16 23.15 -7.01
CA LEU A 66 -7.66 22.74 -8.32
C LEU A 66 -9.13 22.34 -8.17
N THR A 67 -10.04 23.28 -8.45
CA THR A 67 -11.49 23.08 -8.41
C THR A 67 -12.23 24.13 -9.24
N THR A 68 -13.46 23.80 -9.63
CA THR A 68 -14.43 24.73 -10.20
C THR A 68 -15.54 24.94 -9.18
N LEU A 69 -15.51 26.07 -8.46
CA LEU A 69 -16.51 26.38 -7.45
C LEU A 69 -17.86 26.66 -8.09
N ASP A 70 -18.90 26.01 -7.59
CA ASP A 70 -20.28 26.34 -7.99
C ASP A 70 -20.75 27.69 -7.41
N ASN A 71 -21.97 28.11 -7.76
CA ASN A 71 -22.50 29.39 -7.30
C ASN A 71 -22.69 29.45 -5.77
N GLU A 72 -23.06 28.34 -5.13
CA GLU A 72 -23.27 28.27 -3.69
C GLU A 72 -21.93 28.35 -2.96
N SER A 73 -20.93 27.60 -3.45
CA SER A 73 -19.55 27.62 -2.97
C SER A 73 -18.90 28.99 -3.16
N GLN A 74 -19.12 29.67 -4.30
CA GLN A 74 -18.60 31.02 -4.52
C GLN A 74 -19.21 32.07 -3.58
N LEU A 75 -20.45 31.89 -3.12
CA LEU A 75 -21.05 32.77 -2.12
C LEU A 75 -20.51 32.48 -0.72
N LEU A 76 -20.28 31.21 -0.41
CA LEU A 76 -19.79 30.75 0.88
C LEU A 76 -18.28 31.01 1.07
N PHE A 77 -17.54 30.93 -0.03
CA PHE A 77 -16.11 31.13 -0.20
C PHE A 77 -15.86 32.25 -1.24
N ASP A 78 -16.58 33.38 -1.13
CA ASP A 78 -16.27 34.62 -1.89
C ASP A 78 -14.76 34.95 -1.86
N GLY A 79 -14.27 35.62 -2.90
CA GLY A 79 -12.84 35.85 -3.11
C GLY A 79 -11.95 34.61 -3.30
N LEU A 80 -12.45 33.37 -3.16
CA LEU A 80 -11.66 32.15 -3.38
C LEU A 80 -11.57 31.79 -4.87
N ALA A 81 -12.64 32.03 -5.65
CA ALA A 81 -12.68 31.65 -7.07
C ALA A 81 -11.48 32.14 -7.92
N PRO A 82 -10.96 33.38 -7.75
CA PRO A 82 -9.76 33.81 -8.47
C PRO A 82 -8.48 33.03 -8.13
N GLN A 83 -8.46 32.36 -6.98
CA GLN A 83 -7.33 31.58 -6.47
C GLN A 83 -7.38 30.12 -6.92
N THR A 84 -8.48 29.66 -7.53
CA THR A 84 -8.59 28.28 -8.00
C THR A 84 -8.16 28.12 -9.46
N ARG A 85 -7.89 26.89 -9.86
CA ARG A 85 -7.76 26.48 -11.27
C ARG A 85 -8.69 25.30 -11.54
N PRO A 86 -9.19 25.11 -12.77
CA PRO A 86 -10.00 23.93 -13.07
C PRO A 86 -9.24 22.64 -12.76
N PRO A 87 -9.91 21.59 -12.24
CA PRO A 87 -9.29 20.31 -11.94
C PRO A 87 -9.12 19.49 -13.24
N ALA A 88 -8.53 20.08 -14.27
CA ALA A 88 -8.26 19.44 -15.56
C ALA A 88 -6.91 18.71 -15.50
N ARG A 89 -6.77 17.60 -16.21
CA ARG A 89 -5.57 16.74 -16.17
C ARG A 89 -4.29 17.51 -16.46
N ALA A 90 -4.29 18.35 -17.50
CA ALA A 90 -3.13 19.18 -17.81
C ALA A 90 -2.74 20.12 -16.66
N GLN A 91 -3.72 20.71 -15.98
CA GLN A 91 -3.50 21.60 -14.85
C GLN A 91 -2.98 20.84 -13.62
N VAL A 92 -3.59 19.70 -13.29
CA VAL A 92 -3.14 18.82 -12.20
C VAL A 92 -1.67 18.43 -12.39
N LEU A 93 -1.31 17.92 -13.57
CA LEU A 93 0.07 17.51 -13.85
C LEU A 93 1.04 18.68 -13.80
N SER A 94 0.68 19.84 -14.38
CA SER A 94 1.54 21.02 -14.36
C SER A 94 1.76 21.57 -12.95
N THR A 95 0.74 21.54 -12.10
CA THR A 95 0.81 21.98 -10.69
C THR A 95 1.67 21.02 -9.88
N LEU A 96 1.46 19.70 -10.01
CA LEU A 96 2.31 18.71 -9.35
C LEU A 96 3.78 18.88 -9.77
N GLN A 97 4.05 19.06 -11.06
CA GLN A 97 5.42 19.30 -11.54
C GLN A 97 6.02 20.60 -10.96
N LYS A 98 5.25 21.69 -10.93
CA LYS A 98 5.67 22.97 -10.35
C LYS A 98 6.02 22.82 -8.87
N VAL A 99 5.16 22.16 -8.10
CA VAL A 99 5.34 21.91 -6.67
C VAL A 99 6.56 21.03 -6.41
N ARG A 100 6.75 19.94 -7.18
CA ARG A 100 7.97 19.11 -7.12
C ARG A 100 9.23 19.95 -7.35
N GLY A 101 9.21 20.85 -8.33
CA GLY A 101 10.32 21.76 -8.58
C GLY A 101 10.59 22.73 -7.43
N ALA A 102 9.54 23.20 -6.73
CA ALA A 102 9.67 24.05 -5.55
C ALA A 102 10.24 23.28 -4.35
N ILE A 103 9.70 22.10 -4.07
CA ILE A 103 10.20 21.19 -3.04
C ILE A 103 11.69 20.88 -3.27
N ALA A 104 12.09 20.54 -4.49
CA ALA A 104 13.49 20.24 -4.80
C ALA A 104 14.44 21.42 -4.50
N ARG A 105 13.99 22.67 -4.75
CA ARG A 105 14.78 23.87 -4.42
C ARG A 105 14.91 24.06 -2.91
N ASP A 106 13.82 23.88 -2.17
CA ASP A 106 13.81 24.07 -0.72
C ASP A 106 14.63 22.97 -0.01
N ARG A 107 14.52 21.72 -0.46
CA ARG A 107 15.35 20.60 0.03
C ARG A 107 16.83 20.83 -0.25
N ALA A 108 17.19 21.38 -1.42
CA ALA A 108 18.57 21.76 -1.73
C ALA A 108 19.11 22.88 -0.81
N GLN A 109 18.22 23.63 -0.15
CA GLN A 109 18.55 24.64 0.86
C GLN A 109 18.50 24.09 2.30
N GLY A 110 18.23 22.78 2.48
CA GLY A 110 18.13 22.15 3.80
C GLY A 110 16.79 22.36 4.51
N VAL A 111 15.77 22.89 3.82
CA VAL A 111 14.42 23.06 4.37
C VAL A 111 13.70 21.71 4.34
N LYS A 112 13.13 21.28 5.48
CA LYS A 112 12.29 20.08 5.54
C LYS A 112 10.96 20.35 4.85
N THR A 113 10.49 19.40 4.06
CA THR A 113 9.29 19.56 3.23
C THR A 113 8.25 18.49 3.51
N THR A 114 6.99 18.92 3.66
CA THR A 114 5.82 18.02 3.68
C THR A 114 4.92 18.36 2.51
N LEU A 115 4.45 17.36 1.77
CA LEU A 115 3.50 17.49 0.68
C LEU A 115 2.18 16.79 1.03
N PHE A 116 1.08 17.54 1.03
CA PHE A 116 -0.27 17.00 1.01
C PHE A 116 -0.78 16.92 -0.43
N VAL A 117 -1.34 15.78 -0.80
CA VAL A 117 -2.13 15.64 -2.03
C VAL A 117 -3.51 15.16 -1.63
N VAL A 118 -4.52 15.98 -1.89
CA VAL A 118 -5.92 15.71 -1.51
C VAL A 118 -6.74 15.53 -2.77
N PHE A 119 -7.49 14.44 -2.86
CA PHE A 119 -8.52 14.22 -3.87
C PHE A 119 -9.88 14.14 -3.20
N ALA A 120 -10.83 14.96 -3.67
CA ALA A 120 -12.23 14.89 -3.28
C ALA A 120 -13.11 14.86 -4.54
N GLY A 121 -13.95 13.84 -4.69
CA GLY A 121 -14.85 13.76 -5.83
C GLY A 121 -15.25 12.35 -6.23
N HIS A 122 -15.59 12.17 -7.51
CA HIS A 122 -15.97 10.87 -8.05
C HIS A 122 -14.78 9.93 -8.22
N GLY A 123 -14.97 8.67 -7.82
CA GLY A 123 -14.07 7.55 -8.11
C GLY A 123 -14.86 6.38 -8.69
N ALA A 124 -14.26 5.71 -9.68
CA ALA A 124 -14.91 4.65 -10.45
C ALA A 124 -13.88 3.59 -10.87
N ILE A 125 -14.37 2.53 -11.49
CA ILE A 125 -13.58 1.42 -12.00
C ILE A 125 -13.82 1.33 -13.50
N ASP A 126 -12.76 1.18 -14.29
CA ASP A 126 -12.89 0.97 -15.73
C ASP A 126 -13.34 -0.46 -16.08
N GLU A 127 -13.63 -0.72 -17.36
CA GLU A 127 -14.03 -2.04 -17.88
C GLU A 127 -13.02 -3.16 -17.57
N LYS A 128 -11.79 -2.82 -17.21
CA LYS A 128 -10.69 -3.75 -16.92
C LYS A 128 -10.49 -3.96 -15.42
N GLY A 129 -11.36 -3.40 -14.58
CA GLY A 129 -11.28 -3.52 -13.12
C GLY A 129 -10.27 -2.57 -12.47
N VAL A 130 -9.80 -1.53 -13.18
CA VAL A 130 -8.81 -0.58 -12.66
C VAL A 130 -9.51 0.68 -12.13
N GLY A 131 -9.23 1.02 -10.87
CA GLY A 131 -9.74 2.24 -10.25
C GLY A 131 -9.13 3.50 -10.84
N TYR A 132 -9.95 4.55 -10.94
CA TYR A 132 -9.54 5.90 -11.32
C TYR A 132 -10.37 6.97 -10.60
N LEU A 133 -9.83 8.19 -10.51
CA LEU A 133 -10.53 9.37 -9.99
C LEU A 133 -10.95 10.28 -11.15
N SER A 134 -12.14 10.87 -11.09
CA SER A 134 -12.61 11.76 -12.14
C SER A 134 -12.03 13.17 -12.00
N LEU A 135 -11.29 13.61 -13.01
CA LEU A 135 -10.96 15.03 -13.21
C LEU A 135 -12.05 15.69 -14.08
N SER A 136 -11.97 16.99 -14.32
CA SER A 136 -13.00 17.67 -15.12
C SER A 136 -13.02 17.25 -16.60
N ASP A 137 -11.94 16.67 -17.11
CA ASP A 137 -11.74 16.37 -18.54
C ASP A 137 -11.18 14.97 -18.84
N ALA A 138 -10.72 14.23 -17.83
CA ALA A 138 -10.12 12.90 -18.02
C ALA A 138 -10.09 12.08 -16.71
N PRO A 139 -10.00 10.74 -16.80
CA PRO A 139 -9.68 9.93 -15.62
C PRO A 139 -8.24 10.20 -15.15
N PHE A 140 -8.05 10.28 -13.84
CA PHE A 140 -6.75 10.19 -13.17
C PHE A 140 -6.57 8.77 -12.65
N THR A 141 -5.84 7.96 -13.39
CA THR A 141 -5.76 6.52 -13.15
C THR A 141 -4.84 6.20 -11.98
N ARG A 142 -4.91 4.97 -11.47
CA ARG A 142 -3.89 4.43 -10.57
C ARG A 142 -2.45 4.62 -11.09
N GLN A 143 -2.23 4.43 -12.38
CA GLN A 143 -0.89 4.60 -12.97
C GLN A 143 -0.44 6.06 -12.90
N ASP A 144 -1.37 7.01 -13.11
CA ASP A 144 -1.09 8.43 -12.92
C ASP A 144 -0.80 8.73 -11.44
N LEU A 145 -1.60 8.22 -10.50
CA LEU A 145 -1.35 8.39 -9.06
C LEU A 145 0.03 7.89 -8.64
N TYR A 146 0.38 6.66 -9.06
CA TYR A 146 1.69 6.09 -8.76
C TYR A 146 2.82 6.93 -9.38
N ARG A 147 2.74 7.23 -10.68
CA ARG A 147 3.82 7.93 -11.40
C ARG A 147 3.99 9.38 -10.95
N GLU A 148 2.89 10.05 -10.62
CA GLU A 148 2.89 11.50 -10.42
C GLU A 148 2.90 11.93 -8.95
N VAL A 149 2.51 11.04 -8.02
CA VAL A 149 2.42 11.36 -6.59
C VAL A 149 3.32 10.44 -5.75
N ILE A 150 3.22 9.12 -5.93
CA ILE A 150 3.88 8.15 -5.05
C ILE A 150 5.35 7.94 -5.42
N SER A 151 5.63 7.49 -6.65
CA SER A 151 6.97 7.16 -7.16
C SER A 151 7.99 8.31 -7.05
N PRO A 152 7.63 9.59 -7.28
CA PRO A 152 8.59 10.68 -7.20
C PRO A 152 9.20 10.89 -5.81
N GLN A 153 8.49 10.52 -4.73
CA GLN A 153 8.91 10.74 -3.34
C GLN A 153 9.49 12.14 -3.12
N ALA A 154 8.76 13.14 -3.62
CA ALA A 154 9.31 14.46 -3.89
C ALA A 154 9.70 15.20 -2.60
N ALA A 155 8.89 15.06 -1.56
CA ALA A 155 9.09 15.68 -0.25
C ALA A 155 9.72 14.69 0.75
N ASP A 156 10.18 15.21 1.89
CA ASP A 156 10.62 14.36 3.00
C ASP A 156 9.44 13.55 3.57
N ARG A 157 8.21 14.09 3.43
CA ARG A 157 6.95 13.46 3.80
C ARG A 157 5.88 13.76 2.75
N THR A 158 5.14 12.75 2.30
CA THR A 158 3.98 12.92 1.41
C THR A 158 2.75 12.28 2.03
N HIS A 159 1.70 13.05 2.28
CA HIS A 159 0.42 12.56 2.79
C HIS A 159 -0.62 12.61 1.66
N LEU A 160 -1.12 11.44 1.28
CA LEU A 160 -2.15 11.30 0.26
C LEU A 160 -3.51 11.08 0.95
N ILE A 161 -4.48 11.93 0.63
CA ILE A 161 -5.85 11.84 1.15
C ILE A 161 -6.79 11.67 -0.03
N ILE A 162 -7.61 10.62 -0.03
CA ILE A 162 -8.58 10.36 -1.09
C ILE A 162 -9.98 10.16 -0.50
N ASP A 163 -10.85 11.14 -0.73
CA ASP A 163 -12.29 11.08 -0.47
C ASP A 163 -13.05 10.89 -1.79
N ALA A 164 -13.20 9.63 -2.19
CA ALA A 164 -13.97 9.26 -3.37
C ALA A 164 -14.60 7.87 -3.20
N CYS A 165 -15.79 7.68 -3.78
CA CYS A 165 -16.37 6.35 -3.92
C CYS A 165 -15.38 5.42 -4.64
N ASN A 166 -15.29 4.14 -4.25
CA ASN A 166 -14.37 3.18 -4.86
C ASN A 166 -12.88 3.59 -4.81
N ALA A 167 -12.48 4.56 -3.96
CA ALA A 167 -11.08 5.00 -3.85
C ALA A 167 -10.14 3.86 -3.45
N TYR A 168 -10.67 2.85 -2.77
CA TYR A 168 -10.01 1.57 -2.53
C TYR A 168 -9.42 0.93 -3.81
N TYR A 169 -10.14 0.99 -4.93
CA TYR A 169 -9.70 0.35 -6.19
C TYR A 169 -8.60 1.14 -6.91
N MET A 170 -8.29 2.37 -6.48
CA MET A 170 -7.07 3.08 -6.87
C MET A 170 -5.81 2.32 -6.46
N VAL A 171 -5.95 1.39 -5.53
CA VAL A 171 -4.89 0.57 -4.98
C VAL A 171 -5.38 -0.90 -4.94
N ARG A 172 -5.92 -1.46 -6.03
CA ARG A 172 -6.19 -2.93 -6.15
C ARG A 172 -5.44 -3.55 -7.32
N SER A 173 -4.82 -4.72 -7.14
CA SER A 173 -4.05 -5.45 -8.17
C SER A 173 -4.98 -6.44 -8.86
N ARG A 174 -4.62 -6.80 -10.09
CA ARG A 174 -5.52 -7.28 -11.16
C ARG A 174 -6.07 -8.70 -11.01
N ASN A 175 -6.11 -9.30 -9.81
CA ASN A 175 -6.47 -10.72 -9.67
C ASN A 175 -7.64 -10.92 -8.70
N GLY A 176 -8.84 -11.14 -9.25
CA GLY A 176 -10.00 -11.61 -8.49
C GLY A 176 -11.29 -11.47 -9.30
N GLU A 177 -11.73 -12.56 -9.92
CA GLU A 177 -13.07 -12.68 -10.53
C GLU A 177 -14.16 -12.34 -9.52
N GLY A 178 -15.23 -11.71 -10.00
CA GLY A 178 -16.36 -11.23 -9.19
C GLY A 178 -16.95 -12.32 -8.30
N GLY A 179 -16.78 -12.14 -7.00
CA GLY A 179 -17.48 -12.88 -5.95
C GLY A 179 -18.54 -11.99 -5.30
N ASP A 180 -19.68 -12.58 -4.97
CA ASP A 180 -20.87 -11.96 -4.37
C ASP A 180 -20.55 -11.28 -3.01
N ASP A 181 -20.76 -9.97 -2.94
CA ASP A 181 -20.56 -9.05 -1.79
C ASP A 181 -21.55 -9.28 -0.63
N ARG A 182 -21.70 -10.54 -0.18
CA ARG A 182 -22.62 -10.91 0.91
C ARG A 182 -22.01 -11.74 2.04
N SER A 183 -20.71 -12.03 2.02
CA SER A 183 -20.09 -12.95 3.00
C SER A 183 -19.66 -12.31 4.32
N GLY A 184 -19.55 -10.97 4.42
CA GLY A 184 -19.14 -10.34 5.69
C GLY A 184 -17.70 -10.67 6.13
N GLU A 185 -16.86 -11.18 5.22
CA GLU A 185 -15.42 -11.15 5.40
C GLU A 185 -14.93 -9.70 5.26
N SER A 186 -13.99 -9.28 6.12
CA SER A 186 -13.66 -7.87 6.23
C SER A 186 -12.97 -7.40 4.95
N TYR A 187 -13.57 -6.42 4.28
CA TYR A 187 -13.01 -5.76 3.10
C TYR A 187 -11.61 -5.13 3.38
N ASP A 188 -11.19 -5.05 4.64
CA ASP A 188 -9.86 -4.61 5.08
C ASP A 188 -8.76 -5.64 4.75
N ASP A 189 -9.07 -6.93 4.76
CA ASP A 189 -8.09 -8.02 4.54
C ASP A 189 -7.64 -8.12 3.06
N GLU A 190 -8.52 -7.83 2.11
CA GLU A 190 -8.19 -7.85 0.68
C GLU A 190 -7.30 -6.64 0.28
N PHE A 191 -7.36 -5.55 1.06
CA PHE A 191 -6.59 -4.33 0.83
C PHE A 191 -5.19 -4.46 1.39
N MET A 192 -5.10 -5.03 2.60
CA MET A 192 -3.83 -5.37 3.22
C MET A 192 -3.07 -6.36 2.34
N ARG A 193 -3.76 -7.37 1.78
CA ARG A 193 -3.17 -8.26 0.77
C ARG A 193 -2.72 -7.53 -0.50
N PHE A 194 -3.45 -6.53 -0.99
CA PHE A 194 -2.98 -5.73 -2.11
C PHE A 194 -1.71 -4.95 -1.77
N LEU A 195 -1.64 -4.32 -0.61
CA LEU A 195 -0.50 -3.51 -0.20
C LEU A 195 0.74 -4.37 0.04
N GLU A 196 0.56 -5.56 0.61
CA GLU A 196 1.61 -6.56 0.80
C GLU A 196 2.07 -7.19 -0.52
N GLN A 197 1.16 -7.54 -1.43
CA GLN A 197 1.49 -8.17 -2.72
C GLN A 197 2.01 -7.19 -3.78
N SER A 198 1.61 -5.92 -3.74
CA SER A 198 1.99 -4.94 -4.76
C SER A 198 3.36 -4.32 -4.55
N ASN A 199 3.96 -4.42 -3.36
CA ASN A 199 5.30 -3.91 -3.03
C ASN A 199 5.54 -2.42 -3.41
N GLN A 200 4.47 -1.65 -3.69
CA GLN A 200 4.56 -0.30 -4.28
C GLN A 200 4.64 0.79 -3.21
N LEU A 201 3.92 0.66 -2.09
CA LEU A 201 4.03 1.57 -0.95
C LEU A 201 5.23 1.21 -0.05
N SER A 202 5.60 -0.08 0.02
CA SER A 202 6.87 -0.53 0.64
C SER A 202 8.11 0.07 -0.04
N GLN A 203 8.01 0.42 -1.33
CA GLN A 203 9.05 1.12 -2.09
C GLN A 203 9.00 2.65 -1.96
N ALA A 204 7.97 3.20 -1.29
CA ALA A 204 7.77 4.63 -1.08
C ALA A 204 7.71 4.97 0.42
N PRO A 205 8.82 4.81 1.18
CA PRO A 205 8.83 4.92 2.65
C PRO A 205 8.42 6.29 3.21
N THR A 206 8.41 7.32 2.38
CA THR A 206 8.04 8.71 2.72
C THR A 206 6.55 9.00 2.53
N VAL A 207 5.77 8.04 1.99
CA VAL A 207 4.37 8.25 1.61
C VAL A 207 3.44 7.59 2.62
N GLY A 208 2.55 8.37 3.21
CA GLY A 208 1.44 7.90 4.02
C GLY A 208 0.11 8.20 3.34
N VAL A 209 -0.92 7.40 3.62
CA VAL A 209 -2.20 7.47 2.90
C VAL A 209 -3.38 7.39 3.86
N PHE A 210 -4.42 8.18 3.59
CA PHE A 210 -5.78 7.99 4.10
C PHE A 210 -6.75 7.88 2.92
N VAL A 211 -7.56 6.83 2.91
CA VAL A 211 -8.54 6.55 1.83
C VAL A 211 -9.89 6.23 2.46
N SER A 212 -10.96 6.87 1.97
CA SER A 212 -12.31 6.43 2.28
C SER A 212 -12.62 5.14 1.51
N THR A 213 -13.03 4.08 2.21
CA THR A 213 -13.38 2.79 1.62
C THR A 213 -14.85 2.49 1.91
N THR A 214 -15.64 2.23 0.86
CA THR A 214 -17.05 1.87 0.99
C THR A 214 -17.45 0.86 -0.07
N GLY A 215 -18.34 -0.07 0.30
CA GLY A 215 -18.98 -0.98 -0.64
C GLY A 215 -20.17 -0.30 -1.31
N ALA A 216 -20.09 -0.11 -2.62
CA ALA A 216 -21.15 0.04 -3.64
C ALA A 216 -22.45 0.86 -3.37
N ALA A 217 -22.59 1.61 -2.28
CA ALA A 217 -23.80 2.42 -2.03
C ALA A 217 -23.50 3.92 -2.16
N GLU A 218 -24.13 4.55 -3.16
CA GLU A 218 -24.32 6.00 -3.25
C GLU A 218 -24.91 6.53 -1.94
N VAL A 219 -24.12 7.24 -1.14
CA VAL A 219 -24.39 8.52 -0.44
C VAL A 219 -23.20 8.75 0.51
N HIS A 220 -22.24 9.59 0.14
CA HIS A 220 -21.15 10.01 1.06
C HIS A 220 -21.09 11.51 1.31
N GLU A 221 -21.85 12.29 0.53
CA GLU A 221 -22.07 13.69 0.78
C GLU A 221 -23.25 13.88 1.74
N TRP A 222 -23.01 14.57 2.86
CA TRP A 222 -24.07 14.91 3.80
C TRP A 222 -24.35 16.41 3.77
N SER A 223 -25.58 16.79 3.43
CA SER A 223 -26.01 18.20 3.39
C SER A 223 -25.80 18.94 4.72
N ARG A 224 -25.85 18.25 5.86
CA ARG A 224 -25.57 18.85 7.17
C ARG A 224 -24.11 19.28 7.32
N TYR A 225 -23.19 18.53 6.73
CA TYR A 225 -21.77 18.88 6.68
C TYR A 225 -21.43 19.70 5.45
N ARG A 226 -22.27 19.70 4.41
CA ARG A 226 -21.97 20.28 3.10
C ARG A 226 -20.60 19.80 2.62
N GLY A 227 -20.43 18.48 2.57
CA GLY A 227 -19.17 17.82 2.25
C GLY A 227 -19.26 16.31 2.44
N GLY A 228 -18.20 15.62 2.04
CA GLY A 228 -17.93 14.23 2.35
C GLY A 228 -17.79 14.03 3.85
N VAL A 229 -18.47 13.01 4.39
CA VAL A 229 -18.41 12.71 5.82
C VAL A 229 -16.98 12.32 6.25
N PHE A 230 -16.23 11.62 5.39
CA PHE A 230 -14.82 11.30 5.64
C PHE A 230 -13.96 12.57 5.68
N SER A 231 -14.04 13.44 4.66
CA SER A 231 -13.32 14.73 4.66
C SER A 231 -13.63 15.57 5.91
N HIS A 232 -14.89 15.61 6.35
CA HIS A 232 -15.29 16.32 7.57
C HIS A 232 -14.64 15.75 8.83
N GLN A 233 -14.70 14.42 9.00
CA GLN A 233 -14.08 13.74 10.13
C GLN A 233 -12.56 13.97 10.13
N LEU A 234 -11.89 13.73 8.99
CA LEU A 234 -10.44 13.89 8.89
C LEU A 234 -10.00 15.31 9.24
N ARG A 235 -10.68 16.33 8.70
CA ARG A 235 -10.38 17.74 9.04
C ARG A 235 -10.65 18.05 10.51
N SER A 236 -11.74 17.53 11.09
CA SER A 236 -12.03 17.71 12.52
C SER A 236 -10.89 17.16 13.38
N GLY A 237 -10.36 15.98 13.04
CA GLY A 237 -9.20 15.38 13.67
C GLY A 237 -7.93 16.22 13.50
N LEU A 238 -7.62 16.65 12.27
CA LEU A 238 -6.48 17.53 11.95
C LEU A 238 -6.55 18.90 12.61
N LEU A 239 -7.75 19.38 12.95
CA LEU A 239 -7.92 20.61 13.73
C LEU A 239 -7.65 20.40 15.24
N GLY A 240 -7.30 19.19 15.67
CA GLY A 240 -6.92 18.85 17.03
C GLY A 240 -7.94 17.99 17.78
N ALA A 241 -9.05 17.57 17.16
CA ALA A 241 -9.96 16.62 17.82
C ALA A 241 -9.34 15.23 18.01
N ALA A 242 -8.28 14.91 17.25
CA ALA A 242 -7.54 13.65 17.33
C ALA A 242 -6.38 13.68 18.35
N ASP A 243 -5.80 14.86 18.62
CA ASP A 243 -4.70 15.09 19.59
C ASP A 243 -5.16 14.71 21.01
N VAL A 244 -4.87 13.47 21.40
CA VAL A 244 -5.45 12.84 22.60
C VAL A 244 -4.55 12.97 23.81
N ASP A 245 -3.23 13.07 23.59
CA ASP A 245 -2.25 13.31 24.64
C ASP A 245 -2.00 14.81 24.90
N GLY A 246 -2.42 15.67 23.96
CA GLY A 246 -2.44 17.12 24.10
C GLY A 246 -1.07 17.76 23.87
N ASP A 247 -0.18 17.11 23.11
CA ASP A 247 1.16 17.59 22.80
C ASP A 247 1.22 18.56 21.60
N LEU A 248 0.06 18.82 20.97
CA LEU A 248 -0.12 19.64 19.77
C LEU A 248 0.41 19.00 18.47
N ASP A 249 0.70 17.71 18.47
CA ASP A 249 1.10 16.95 17.31
C ASP A 249 0.08 15.87 16.99
N VAL A 250 -0.71 16.06 15.92
CA VAL A 250 -1.65 15.02 15.50
C VAL A 250 -0.87 13.94 14.77
N THR A 251 -0.83 12.73 15.33
CA THR A 251 -0.20 11.56 14.70
C THR A 251 -1.17 10.77 13.82
N TYR A 252 -0.63 9.91 12.93
CA TYR A 252 -1.45 8.96 12.16
C TYR A 252 -2.32 8.08 13.06
N GLN A 253 -1.72 7.51 14.11
CA GLN A 253 -2.39 6.57 15.01
C GLN A 253 -3.55 7.21 15.78
N GLU A 254 -3.36 8.44 16.24
CA GLU A 254 -4.43 9.21 16.89
C GLU A 254 -5.55 9.54 15.92
N LEU A 255 -5.20 9.98 14.70
CA LEU A 255 -6.19 10.31 13.68
C LEU A 255 -7.00 9.07 13.29
N GLU A 256 -6.35 7.92 13.11
CA GLU A 256 -7.00 6.62 12.88
C GLU A 256 -7.94 6.22 14.02
N ALA A 257 -7.46 6.32 15.27
CA ALA A 257 -8.27 5.99 16.45
C ALA A 257 -9.48 6.93 16.59
N TYR A 258 -9.30 8.22 16.31
CA TYR A 258 -10.37 9.21 16.30
C TYR A 258 -11.42 8.89 15.22
N LEU A 259 -10.99 8.55 13.99
CA LEU A 259 -11.89 8.16 12.91
C LEU A 259 -12.64 6.86 13.23
N ALA A 260 -11.97 5.90 13.88
CA ALA A 260 -12.58 4.68 14.35
C ALA A 260 -13.67 4.97 15.40
N ALA A 261 -13.38 5.82 16.39
CA ALA A 261 -14.36 6.25 17.38
C ALA A 261 -15.55 7.00 16.74
N ALA A 262 -15.28 7.88 15.79
CA ALA A 262 -16.30 8.67 15.09
C ALA A 262 -17.32 7.78 14.36
N ASN A 263 -16.90 6.61 13.86
CA ASN A 263 -17.74 5.69 13.09
C ASN A 263 -18.20 4.45 13.87
N ALA A 264 -17.68 4.18 15.08
CA ALA A 264 -17.88 2.93 15.82
C ALA A 264 -19.35 2.58 16.11
N SER A 265 -20.22 3.58 16.27
CA SER A 265 -21.65 3.39 16.56
C SER A 265 -22.54 3.48 15.31
N VAL A 266 -21.97 3.60 14.12
CA VAL A 266 -22.73 3.57 12.86
C VAL A 266 -23.03 2.12 12.50
N THR A 267 -24.25 1.67 12.80
CA THR A 267 -24.67 0.28 12.65
C THR A 267 -25.14 -0.07 11.24
N ASN A 268 -25.62 0.91 10.46
CA ASN A 268 -26.05 0.69 9.08
C ASN A 268 -24.81 0.53 8.18
N PRO A 269 -24.57 -0.65 7.57
CA PRO A 269 -23.39 -0.88 6.73
C PRO A 269 -23.29 0.08 5.54
N ARG A 270 -24.43 0.56 5.01
CA ARG A 270 -24.46 1.53 3.90
C ARG A 270 -24.10 2.94 4.31
N ALA A 271 -24.19 3.25 5.61
CA ALA A 271 -23.85 4.55 6.16
C ALA A 271 -22.47 4.55 6.84
N ARG A 272 -21.92 3.36 7.11
CA ARG A 272 -20.63 3.19 7.79
C ARG A 272 -19.51 3.52 6.81
N ILE A 273 -18.67 4.46 7.20
CA ILE A 273 -17.42 4.74 6.50
C ILE A 273 -16.36 3.81 7.07
N ASN A 274 -15.70 3.07 6.19
CA ASN A 274 -14.44 2.44 6.52
C ASN A 274 -13.33 3.39 6.05
N VAL A 275 -12.29 3.50 6.88
CA VAL A 275 -11.14 4.32 6.57
C VAL A 275 -9.96 3.39 6.49
N PHE A 276 -9.32 3.37 5.33
CA PHE A 276 -8.00 2.82 5.23
C PHE A 276 -6.98 3.91 5.56
N ALA A 277 -6.02 3.58 6.42
CA ALA A 277 -4.93 4.47 6.75
C ALA A 277 -3.62 3.69 6.86
N GLN A 278 -2.54 4.30 6.38
CA GLN A 278 -1.20 3.77 6.48
C GLN A 278 -0.22 4.92 6.65
N ALA A 279 0.46 4.93 7.80
CA ALA A 279 1.55 5.85 8.05
C ALA A 279 2.74 5.59 7.08
N PRO A 280 3.57 6.60 6.77
CA PRO A 280 4.82 6.41 6.06
C PRO A 280 5.67 5.31 6.70
N ALA A 281 6.23 4.40 5.90
CA ALA A 281 7.00 3.27 6.44
C ALA A 281 8.23 3.70 7.27
N GLN A 282 8.75 4.91 7.03
CA GLN A 282 9.86 5.48 7.80
C GLN A 282 9.52 5.76 9.27
N SER A 283 8.24 6.02 9.60
CA SER A 283 7.80 6.28 10.97
C SER A 283 6.31 5.98 11.15
N ARG A 284 5.98 5.04 12.03
CA ARG A 284 4.58 4.71 12.37
C ARG A 284 3.94 5.72 13.33
N HIS A 285 4.75 6.46 14.08
CA HIS A 285 4.32 7.57 14.95
C HIS A 285 4.54 8.91 14.25
N GLU A 286 4.47 8.94 12.91
CA GLU A 286 4.69 10.15 12.15
C GLU A 286 3.57 11.17 12.44
N SER A 287 4.00 12.38 12.78
CA SER A 287 3.21 13.61 12.79
C SER A 287 2.57 13.83 11.43
N ILE A 288 1.23 13.83 11.36
CA ILE A 288 0.55 14.29 10.14
C ILE A 288 0.45 15.82 10.13
N LEU A 289 0.13 16.45 11.27
CA LEU A 289 0.02 17.89 11.37
C LEU A 289 0.36 18.38 12.78
N GLU A 290 1.42 19.17 12.87
CA GLU A 290 1.79 19.93 14.07
C GLU A 290 0.86 21.15 14.17
N LEU A 291 -0.01 21.19 15.19
CA LEU A 291 -1.01 22.24 15.37
C LEU A 291 -0.39 23.60 15.67
N ASP A 292 0.78 23.64 16.30
CA ASP A 292 1.50 24.87 16.60
C ASP A 292 2.05 25.58 15.35
N GLN A 293 2.10 24.88 14.20
CA GLN A 293 2.41 25.46 12.89
C GLN A 293 1.24 26.27 12.34
N LEU A 294 0.02 26.13 12.87
CA LEU A 294 -1.14 26.94 12.46
C LEU A 294 -1.03 28.36 13.07
N LYS A 295 -0.40 29.29 12.34
CA LYS A 295 -0.08 30.64 12.85
C LYS A 295 -1.26 31.60 12.90
N LYS A 296 -2.37 31.24 12.28
CA LYS A 296 -3.59 32.04 12.23
C LYS A 296 -4.73 31.31 12.92
N ALA A 297 -4.50 30.84 14.15
CA ALA A 297 -5.46 30.04 14.89
C ALA A 297 -5.51 30.38 16.39
N THR A 298 -6.71 30.28 16.95
CA THR A 298 -6.97 30.31 18.40
C THR A 298 -7.37 28.91 18.83
N PHE A 299 -6.86 28.44 19.96
CA PHE A 299 -7.23 27.12 20.46
C PHE A 299 -8.42 27.20 21.41
N LEU A 300 -9.53 26.53 21.06
CA LEU A 300 -10.60 26.24 22.00
C LEU A 300 -10.16 25.07 22.88
N GLU A 301 -9.94 25.34 24.17
CA GLU A 301 -9.51 24.34 25.15
C GLU A 301 -10.71 23.80 25.94
N LEU A 302 -10.84 22.48 25.95
CA LEU A 302 -11.75 21.74 26.81
C LEU A 302 -10.92 21.02 27.87
N ASP A 303 -11.08 21.43 29.13
CA ASP A 303 -10.32 20.85 30.23
C ASP A 303 -10.79 19.42 30.57
N ARG A 304 -10.14 18.80 31.56
CA ARG A 304 -10.41 17.41 31.96
C ARG A 304 -11.83 17.18 32.47
N ALA A 305 -12.49 18.21 32.97
CA ALA A 305 -13.83 18.13 33.56
C ALA A 305 -14.95 18.15 32.51
N GLN A 306 -14.67 18.66 31.31
CA GLN A 306 -15.64 18.75 30.23
C GLN A 306 -15.65 17.43 29.46
N GLU A 307 -16.84 16.87 29.26
CA GLU A 307 -17.07 15.64 28.52
C GLU A 307 -18.29 15.81 27.62
N GLY A 308 -18.46 14.89 26.67
CA GLY A 308 -19.64 14.80 25.85
C GLY A 308 -19.45 15.23 24.40
N ARG A 309 -20.57 15.27 23.67
CA ARG A 309 -20.59 15.55 22.23
C ARG A 309 -20.74 17.03 21.96
N TYR A 310 -19.85 17.56 21.14
CA TYR A 310 -19.82 18.94 20.72
C TYR A 310 -19.71 19.05 19.22
N HIS A 311 -20.11 20.20 18.72
CA HIS A 311 -19.76 20.61 17.39
C HIS A 311 -19.55 22.10 17.30
N LEU A 312 -18.74 22.48 16.34
CA LEU A 312 -18.46 23.85 15.98
C LEU A 312 -19.14 24.17 14.67
N GLU A 313 -19.81 25.31 14.64
CA GLU A 313 -20.31 25.95 13.43
C GLU A 313 -19.61 27.30 13.29
N ASP A 314 -19.17 27.65 12.08
CA ASP A 314 -18.55 28.95 11.84
C ASP A 314 -19.60 30.04 11.56
N SER A 315 -19.12 31.27 11.37
CA SER A 315 -19.97 32.45 11.09
C SER A 315 -20.78 32.36 9.79
N ARG A 316 -20.45 31.41 8.90
CA ARG A 316 -21.15 31.16 7.63
C ARG A 316 -22.26 30.12 7.79
N GLY A 317 -22.43 29.55 8.99
CA GLY A 317 -23.35 28.44 9.22
C GLY A 317 -22.78 27.09 8.77
N VAL A 318 -21.47 27.00 8.52
CA VAL A 318 -20.82 25.77 8.09
C VAL A 318 -20.41 24.95 9.30
N ARG A 319 -20.74 23.67 9.30
CA ARG A 319 -20.25 22.71 10.29
C ARG A 319 -18.72 22.58 10.17
N TYR A 320 -18.02 23.17 11.12
CA TYR A 320 -16.57 23.32 11.11
C TYR A 320 -15.85 22.08 11.63
N ALA A 321 -16.25 21.58 12.81
CA ALA A 321 -15.69 20.38 13.40
C ALA A 321 -16.70 19.68 14.31
N ASP A 322 -16.61 18.35 14.37
CA ASP A 322 -17.40 17.50 15.28
C ASP A 322 -16.46 16.68 16.16
N PHE A 323 -16.82 16.50 17.42
CA PHE A 323 -16.05 15.65 18.33
C PHE A 323 -16.90 15.21 19.52
N HIS A 324 -16.55 14.05 20.06
CA HIS A 324 -17.10 13.57 21.32
C HIS A 324 -15.96 13.38 22.30
N LYS A 325 -15.78 14.35 23.19
CA LYS A 325 -14.69 14.33 24.15
C LYS A 325 -14.99 13.33 25.27
N GLY A 326 -14.12 12.34 25.40
CA GLY A 326 -14.08 11.40 26.52
C GLY A 326 -13.45 11.98 27.78
N SER A 327 -13.50 11.21 28.85
CA SER A 327 -13.00 11.60 30.17
C SER A 327 -11.47 11.67 30.25
N GLY A 328 -10.97 12.49 31.18
CA GLY A 328 -9.56 12.45 31.62
C GLY A 328 -8.55 13.29 30.82
N GLY A 329 -8.77 13.51 29.53
CA GLY A 329 -7.89 14.30 28.65
C GLY A 329 -8.25 15.79 28.58
N VAL A 330 -7.30 16.64 28.20
CA VAL A 330 -7.57 17.98 27.65
C VAL A 330 -7.75 17.82 26.14
N MET A 331 -8.63 18.60 25.52
CA MET A 331 -8.77 18.64 24.06
C MET A 331 -8.61 20.07 23.58
N ARG A 332 -7.93 20.26 22.45
CA ARG A 332 -7.71 21.57 21.84
C ARG A 332 -8.17 21.55 20.40
N ILE A 333 -9.06 22.46 20.04
CA ILE A 333 -9.50 22.61 18.65
C ILE A 333 -8.99 23.94 18.12
N ALA A 334 -8.20 23.90 17.04
CA ALA A 334 -7.77 25.07 16.30
C ALA A 334 -8.97 25.75 15.63
N LEU A 335 -9.16 27.03 15.93
CA LEU A 335 -10.13 27.93 15.32
C LEU A 335 -9.36 28.89 14.42
N LEU A 336 -9.38 28.65 13.11
CA LEU A 336 -8.63 29.46 12.16
C LEU A 336 -9.16 30.91 12.12
N TRP A 337 -8.34 31.85 11.66
CA TRP A 337 -8.71 33.27 11.54
C TRP A 337 -8.79 33.71 10.09
N GLU A 338 -7.94 33.13 9.25
CA GLU A 338 -7.88 33.42 7.83
C GLU A 338 -7.58 32.16 7.03
N PRO A 339 -8.20 32.03 5.85
CA PRO A 339 -9.16 32.96 5.26
C PRO A 339 -10.57 32.64 5.74
N LEU A 340 -11.10 33.37 6.73
CA LEU A 340 -12.47 33.23 7.25
C LEU A 340 -13.24 34.57 7.24
N TRP A 341 -12.75 35.48 6.40
CA TRP A 341 -13.41 36.62 5.78
C TRP A 341 -14.91 36.84 6.12
N ARG A 342 -15.28 37.57 7.17
CA ARG A 342 -14.68 38.84 7.64
C ARG A 342 -14.90 39.14 9.13
N ALA A 343 -15.20 38.12 9.94
CA ALA A 343 -15.18 38.18 11.41
C ALA A 343 -15.37 36.76 11.94
N PRO A 344 -14.29 35.97 12.08
CA PRO A 344 -14.43 34.59 12.51
C PRO A 344 -15.05 34.63 13.91
N HIS A 345 -16.25 34.09 14.01
CA HIS A 345 -16.81 33.68 15.28
C HIS A 345 -17.40 32.30 15.05
N TYR A 346 -17.36 31.51 16.10
CA TYR A 346 -17.85 30.16 16.07
C TYR A 346 -18.97 30.02 17.07
N PHE A 347 -19.77 28.99 16.87
CA PHE A 347 -20.74 28.52 17.86
C PHE A 347 -20.34 27.11 18.25
N ILE A 348 -19.96 26.92 19.51
CA ILE A 348 -19.87 25.58 20.08
C ILE A 348 -21.25 25.17 20.58
N ARG A 349 -21.67 23.97 20.19
CA ARG A 349 -23.03 23.50 20.40
C ARG A 349 -23.04 22.08 20.92
N THR A 350 -23.95 21.84 21.84
CA THR A 350 -24.40 20.52 22.29
C THR A 350 -25.83 20.29 21.78
N ASP A 351 -26.46 19.19 22.18
CA ASP A 351 -27.87 18.93 21.85
C ASP A 351 -28.84 19.94 22.50
N ARG A 352 -28.45 20.58 23.61
CA ARG A 352 -29.36 21.41 24.43
C ARG A 352 -28.96 22.87 24.52
N ALA A 353 -27.70 23.19 24.23
CA ALA A 353 -27.17 24.52 24.48
C ALA A 353 -26.11 24.91 23.46
N GLU A 354 -25.95 26.22 23.28
CA GLU A 354 -24.88 26.79 22.45
C GLU A 354 -24.17 27.94 23.16
N ALA A 355 -22.91 28.14 22.81
CA ALA A 355 -22.13 29.30 23.21
C ALA A 355 -21.38 29.88 22.02
N ARG A 356 -21.28 31.21 21.96
CA ARG A 356 -20.49 31.91 20.96
C ARG A 356 -19.02 31.92 21.39
N VAL A 357 -18.13 31.58 20.46
CA VAL A 357 -16.68 31.61 20.62
C VAL A 357 -16.12 32.71 19.73
N ALA A 358 -15.38 33.64 20.33
CA ALA A 358 -14.72 34.73 19.63
C ALA A 358 -13.20 34.45 19.60
N PRO A 359 -12.64 34.01 18.46
CA PRO A 359 -11.24 33.66 18.33
C PRO A 359 -10.28 34.85 18.46
N ASP A 360 -10.75 36.09 18.32
CA ASP A 360 -9.96 37.33 18.50
C ASP A 360 -9.61 37.65 19.97
N SER A 361 -10.10 36.87 20.94
CA SER A 361 -9.93 37.12 22.38
C SER A 361 -8.58 36.68 22.98
N GLY A 362 -7.69 36.07 22.19
CA GLY A 362 -6.37 35.61 22.63
C GLY A 362 -5.94 34.31 21.95
N PRO A 363 -4.74 33.77 22.26
CA PRO A 363 -4.26 32.52 21.66
C PRO A 363 -5.07 31.29 22.08
N ARG A 364 -5.85 31.40 23.17
CA ARG A 364 -6.64 30.32 23.75
C ARG A 364 -7.97 30.83 24.28
N VAL A 365 -9.00 30.01 24.17
CA VAL A 365 -10.32 30.23 24.76
C VAL A 365 -10.72 28.98 25.53
N HIS A 366 -11.02 29.10 26.82
CA HIS A 366 -11.45 27.96 27.63
C HIS A 366 -12.96 27.77 27.55
N LEU A 367 -13.41 26.53 27.28
CA LEU A 367 -14.84 26.20 27.20
C LEU A 367 -15.58 26.51 28.51
N SER A 368 -14.92 26.33 29.66
CA SER A 368 -15.48 26.60 30.99
C SER A 368 -15.86 28.07 31.22
N GLY A 369 -15.27 28.99 30.47
CA GLY A 369 -15.55 30.43 30.55
C GLY A 369 -16.67 30.91 29.62
N LEU A 370 -17.24 30.02 28.79
CA LEU A 370 -18.21 30.42 27.77
C LEU A 370 -19.65 30.42 28.30
N PRO A 371 -20.44 31.47 28.02
CA PRO A 371 -21.84 31.55 28.44
C PRO A 371 -22.72 30.71 27.51
N PHE A 372 -23.16 29.54 27.96
CA PHE A 372 -24.10 28.69 27.25
C PHE A 372 -25.54 29.19 27.38
N VAL A 373 -26.29 29.14 26.28
CA VAL A 373 -27.72 29.46 26.20
C VAL A 373 -28.47 28.23 25.72
N GLU A 374 -29.61 27.92 26.36
CA GLU A 374 -30.47 26.79 25.97
C GLU A 374 -31.09 27.00 24.58
N ARG A 375 -31.19 25.93 23.80
CA ARG A 375 -31.83 25.92 22.48
C ARG A 375 -33.20 25.26 22.51
N ALA A 376 -34.15 25.85 21.78
CA ALA A 376 -35.43 25.20 21.48
C ALA A 376 -35.23 24.22 20.31
N ASP A 377 -35.67 22.97 20.52
CA ASP A 377 -35.50 21.85 19.58
C ASP A 377 -36.02 22.17 18.16
N SER A 378 -35.24 21.77 17.16
CA SER A 378 -35.76 21.56 15.80
C SER A 378 -35.12 20.31 15.21
N ALA A 379 -35.92 19.31 14.87
CA ALA A 379 -35.49 18.20 14.01
C ALA A 379 -36.66 17.69 13.15
N ARG A 380 -36.38 17.45 11.86
CA ARG A 380 -37.21 16.70 10.90
C ARG A 380 -36.29 15.84 10.01
N GLY A 381 -36.45 14.51 10.01
CA GLY A 381 -35.92 13.61 8.98
C GLY A 381 -35.35 12.27 9.51
N SER A 382 -35.64 11.14 8.85
CA SER A 382 -35.35 9.77 9.35
C SER A 382 -34.02 9.15 8.92
N VAL A 383 -33.42 9.57 7.80
CA VAL A 383 -32.05 9.14 7.39
C VAL A 383 -30.99 10.01 8.06
N GLU A 384 -31.29 11.30 8.20
CA GLU A 384 -30.53 12.26 8.99
C GLU A 384 -30.34 11.78 10.43
N GLU A 385 -31.32 11.05 10.97
CA GLU A 385 -31.33 10.49 12.32
C GLU A 385 -30.26 9.42 12.53
N ALA A 386 -29.97 8.55 11.55
CA ALA A 386 -28.99 7.48 11.71
C ALA A 386 -27.55 8.01 11.78
N TYR A 387 -27.20 8.98 10.94
CA TYR A 387 -25.92 9.70 11.03
C TYR A 387 -25.85 10.56 12.29
N ARG A 388 -26.94 11.28 12.63
CA ARG A 388 -27.03 12.09 13.85
C ARG A 388 -26.85 11.25 15.11
N LEU A 389 -27.43 10.05 15.17
CA LEU A 389 -27.35 9.18 16.34
C LEU A 389 -26.00 8.44 16.40
N GLY A 390 -25.49 7.95 15.26
CA GLY A 390 -24.34 7.05 15.20
C GLY A 390 -22.97 7.73 15.07
N LEU A 391 -22.84 8.82 14.31
CA LEU A 391 -21.57 9.52 14.17
C LEU A 391 -21.20 10.24 15.47
N PHE A 392 -19.94 10.11 15.86
CA PHE A 392 -19.42 10.70 17.11
C PHE A 392 -20.22 10.27 18.35
N ALA A 393 -20.86 9.11 18.33
CA ALA A 393 -21.57 8.59 19.50
C ALA A 393 -20.65 7.96 20.52
N THR A 394 -19.54 7.39 20.07
CA THR A 394 -18.51 6.85 20.93
C THR A 394 -17.59 7.99 21.37
N PRO A 395 -17.36 8.18 22.69
CA PRO A 395 -16.42 9.18 23.18
C PRO A 395 -14.99 8.80 22.78
N TYR A 396 -14.25 9.78 22.27
CA TYR A 396 -12.83 9.68 21.98
C TYR A 396 -12.01 10.37 23.08
N GLY A 397 -11.04 9.65 23.63
CA GLY A 397 -10.18 10.11 24.72
C GLY A 397 -9.12 9.07 25.05
N PRO A 398 -8.27 9.30 26.07
CA PRO A 398 -7.10 8.46 26.36
C PRO A 398 -7.43 6.97 26.50
N GLY A 399 -8.56 6.64 27.12
CA GLY A 399 -8.98 5.23 27.28
C GLY A 399 -9.36 4.55 25.96
N PHE A 400 -10.03 5.27 25.04
CA PHE A 400 -10.35 4.72 23.72
C PHE A 400 -9.07 4.53 22.91
N PHE A 401 -8.20 5.54 22.89
CA PHE A 401 -6.92 5.48 22.17
C PHE A 401 -6.06 4.32 22.68
N GLN A 402 -5.85 4.18 23.99
CA GLN A 402 -5.10 3.05 24.54
C GLN A 402 -5.69 1.69 24.18
N GLY A 403 -7.03 1.57 24.20
CA GLY A 403 -7.72 0.35 23.78
C GLY A 403 -7.53 0.04 22.30
N TYR A 404 -7.61 1.06 21.45
CA TYR A 404 -7.38 0.97 20.01
C TYR A 404 -5.93 0.61 19.69
N SER A 405 -4.96 1.29 20.28
CA SER A 405 -3.53 0.99 20.14
C SER A 405 -3.19 -0.42 20.62
N ALA A 406 -3.73 -0.86 21.76
CA ALA A 406 -3.56 -2.23 22.23
C ALA A 406 -4.27 -3.28 21.35
N ALA A 407 -5.31 -2.90 20.61
CA ALA A 407 -5.95 -3.77 19.63
C ALA A 407 -5.13 -3.84 18.34
N LEU A 408 -4.59 -2.71 17.85
CA LEU A 408 -3.65 -2.67 16.74
C LEU A 408 -2.37 -3.44 17.05
N ASP A 409 -1.77 -3.26 18.23
CA ASP A 409 -0.59 -4.01 18.64
C ASP A 409 -0.89 -5.50 18.78
N ARG A 410 -2.09 -5.87 19.25
CA ARG A 410 -2.52 -7.27 19.27
C ARG A 410 -2.78 -7.82 17.88
N ASN A 411 -3.34 -7.03 16.96
CA ASN A 411 -3.58 -7.44 15.58
C ASN A 411 -2.27 -7.49 14.79
N ALA A 412 -1.33 -6.58 15.04
CA ALA A 412 0.03 -6.62 14.50
C ALA A 412 0.82 -7.76 15.14
N SER A 413 0.69 -8.01 16.44
CA SER A 413 1.33 -9.15 17.13
C SER A 413 0.67 -10.47 16.78
N ALA A 414 -0.63 -10.47 16.45
CA ALA A 414 -1.36 -11.61 15.91
C ALA A 414 -1.05 -11.78 14.43
N GLN A 415 -0.78 -10.73 13.66
CA GLN A 415 -0.23 -10.80 12.30
C GLN A 415 1.25 -11.15 12.31
N VAL A 416 2.00 -10.93 13.41
CA VAL A 416 3.39 -11.36 13.64
C VAL A 416 3.45 -12.78 14.23
N ALA A 417 2.46 -13.19 15.02
CA ALA A 417 2.27 -14.55 15.51
C ALA A 417 1.55 -15.45 14.47
N VAL A 418 0.81 -14.81 13.56
CA VAL A 418 0.30 -15.31 12.27
C VAL A 418 1.12 -14.67 11.14
N VAL A 419 2.40 -14.32 11.40
CA VAL A 419 3.43 -14.64 10.41
C VAL A 419 3.54 -16.14 10.59
N ALA A 420 2.63 -16.85 9.92
CA ALA A 420 2.98 -18.14 9.36
C ALA A 420 4.39 -17.95 8.78
N PRO A 421 5.36 -18.82 9.09
CA PRO A 421 6.73 -18.67 8.58
C PRO A 421 6.61 -18.29 7.12
N ALA A 422 7.12 -17.09 6.79
CA ALA A 422 6.89 -16.38 5.52
C ALA A 422 6.67 -17.42 4.45
N GLU A 423 5.42 -17.59 3.96
CA GLU A 423 4.98 -18.75 3.17
C GLU A 423 6.15 -19.13 2.27
N GLU A 424 6.96 -20.08 2.74
CA GLU A 424 8.20 -20.43 2.05
C GLU A 424 7.61 -21.05 0.82
N ASP A 425 7.72 -20.32 -0.29
CA ASP A 425 7.08 -20.50 -1.58
C ASP A 425 7.53 -21.86 -2.13
N THR A 426 7.09 -22.91 -1.43
CA THR A 426 7.57 -24.27 -1.50
C THR A 426 6.82 -24.86 -2.64
N GLN A 427 7.29 -24.50 -3.83
CA GLN A 427 6.66 -24.89 -5.06
C GLN A 427 7.08 -26.31 -5.38
N LEU A 428 6.11 -27.09 -5.82
CA LEU A 428 6.33 -28.46 -6.23
C LEU A 428 6.54 -28.47 -7.74
N GLY A 429 7.70 -28.95 -8.16
CA GLY A 429 8.04 -29.17 -9.55
C GLY A 429 8.00 -30.65 -9.91
N LEU A 430 7.57 -30.95 -11.14
CA LEU A 430 7.78 -32.24 -11.78
C LEU A 430 8.58 -32.01 -13.05
N GLN A 431 9.70 -32.73 -13.21
CA GLN A 431 10.45 -32.77 -14.46
C GLN A 431 10.44 -34.18 -15.04
N LEU A 432 10.26 -34.25 -16.36
CA LEU A 432 10.40 -35.47 -17.15
C LEU A 432 11.39 -35.20 -18.28
N GLY A 433 12.34 -36.10 -18.48
CA GLY A 433 13.33 -35.98 -19.53
C GLY A 433 13.59 -37.28 -20.26
N LEU A 434 13.99 -37.11 -21.53
CA LEU A 434 14.38 -38.17 -22.43
C LEU A 434 15.74 -37.80 -23.01
N GLY A 435 16.71 -38.70 -22.93
CA GLY A 435 18.07 -38.43 -23.39
C GLY A 435 18.84 -39.66 -23.80
N ALA A 436 20.10 -39.44 -24.13
CA ALA A 436 21.07 -40.48 -24.42
C ALA A 436 22.33 -40.28 -23.58
N SER A 437 23.00 -41.37 -23.23
CA SER A 437 24.34 -41.36 -22.60
C SER A 437 25.22 -42.42 -23.22
N GLN A 438 26.52 -42.36 -22.93
CA GLN A 438 27.36 -43.54 -23.09
C GLN A 438 26.89 -44.63 -22.10
N ALA A 439 27.08 -45.88 -22.48
CA ALA A 439 26.79 -47.00 -21.61
C ALA A 439 27.65 -46.97 -20.32
N PRO A 440 27.07 -47.34 -19.17
CA PRO A 440 27.80 -47.49 -17.93
C PRO A 440 28.69 -48.75 -17.96
N LEU A 441 29.45 -48.98 -16.88
CA LEU A 441 30.32 -50.17 -16.74
C LEU A 441 31.39 -50.30 -17.83
N ARG A 442 31.83 -49.17 -18.41
CA ARG A 442 32.82 -49.11 -19.51
C ARG A 442 32.40 -49.87 -20.78
N LEU A 443 31.11 -50.15 -20.95
CA LEU A 443 30.60 -50.73 -22.17
C LEU A 443 30.59 -49.69 -23.31
N ASN A 444 30.70 -50.19 -24.53
CA ASN A 444 30.57 -49.37 -25.73
C ASN A 444 29.11 -49.34 -26.19
N GLY A 445 28.68 -48.19 -26.73
CA GLY A 445 27.36 -48.00 -27.30
C GLY A 445 26.47 -47.01 -26.54
N PRO A 446 25.39 -46.54 -27.19
CA PRO A 446 24.47 -45.57 -26.60
C PRO A 446 23.48 -46.23 -25.65
N HIS A 447 23.13 -45.52 -24.58
CA HIS A 447 22.00 -45.83 -23.71
C HIS A 447 20.91 -44.78 -23.90
N THR A 448 19.67 -45.22 -24.06
CA THR A 448 18.50 -44.32 -24.00
C THR A 448 18.09 -44.18 -22.54
N ASN A 449 17.89 -42.93 -22.11
CA ASN A 449 17.59 -42.58 -20.72
C ASN A 449 16.21 -41.91 -20.62
N LEU A 450 15.43 -42.37 -19.66
CA LEU A 450 14.25 -41.69 -19.15
C LEU A 450 14.58 -41.18 -17.74
N ASP A 451 14.36 -39.90 -17.48
CA ASP A 451 14.53 -39.31 -16.15
C ASP A 451 13.24 -38.63 -15.66
N ALA A 452 12.96 -38.80 -14.37
CA ALA A 452 11.88 -38.11 -13.68
C ALA A 452 12.41 -37.52 -12.38
N SER A 453 12.07 -36.27 -12.08
CA SER A 453 12.35 -35.68 -10.78
C SER A 453 11.16 -34.95 -10.20
N LEU A 454 10.97 -35.13 -8.88
CA LEU A 454 10.11 -34.30 -8.06
C LEU A 454 10.99 -33.25 -7.39
N ASP A 455 10.75 -31.97 -7.70
CA ASP A 455 11.54 -30.86 -7.22
C ASP A 455 10.78 -30.12 -6.12
N LEU A 456 11.40 -30.00 -4.95
CA LEU A 456 10.92 -29.19 -3.84
C LEU A 456 11.71 -27.87 -3.86
N TRP A 457 11.12 -26.80 -4.38
CA TRP A 457 11.74 -25.48 -4.44
C TRP A 457 11.70 -24.85 -3.06
N LEU A 458 12.84 -24.75 -2.39
CA LEU A 458 12.94 -24.11 -1.07
C LEU A 458 13.08 -22.59 -1.20
N THR A 459 13.55 -22.13 -2.37
CA THR A 459 13.58 -20.71 -2.76
C THR A 459 13.32 -20.64 -4.27
N PRO A 460 13.03 -19.46 -4.85
CA PRO A 460 12.91 -19.32 -6.31
C PRO A 460 14.14 -19.76 -7.12
N ARG A 461 15.30 -19.95 -6.46
CA ARG A 461 16.57 -20.31 -7.10
C ARG A 461 17.11 -21.67 -6.70
N PHE A 462 16.59 -22.31 -5.66
CA PHE A 462 17.16 -23.55 -5.13
C PHE A 462 16.08 -24.59 -4.87
N ALA A 463 16.30 -25.81 -5.36
CA ALA A 463 15.43 -26.94 -5.15
C ALA A 463 16.19 -28.19 -4.73
N LEU A 464 15.58 -28.97 -3.85
CA LEU A 464 15.95 -30.36 -3.61
C LEU A 464 15.15 -31.28 -4.54
N GLN A 465 15.74 -32.37 -4.99
CA GLN A 465 15.13 -33.28 -5.96
C GLN A 465 15.06 -34.70 -5.39
N LEU A 466 13.92 -35.36 -5.60
CA LEU A 466 13.83 -36.83 -5.61
C LEU A 466 13.89 -37.28 -7.06
N VAL A 467 14.83 -38.17 -7.40
CA VAL A 467 15.12 -38.51 -8.80
C VAL A 467 14.96 -40.01 -9.01
N GLY A 468 14.28 -40.38 -10.10
CA GLY A 468 14.25 -41.72 -10.67
C GLY A 468 14.77 -41.70 -12.10
N GLN A 469 15.61 -42.67 -12.47
CA GLN A 469 16.09 -42.82 -13.85
C GLN A 469 15.99 -44.27 -14.31
N PHE A 470 15.70 -44.43 -15.60
CA PHE A 470 15.78 -45.70 -16.31
C PHE A 470 16.67 -45.52 -17.55
N GLY A 471 17.67 -46.37 -17.70
CA GLY A 471 18.54 -46.43 -18.87
C GLY A 471 18.45 -47.79 -19.55
N THR A 472 18.52 -47.86 -20.87
CA THR A 472 18.56 -49.13 -21.60
C THR A 472 19.40 -49.04 -22.87
N GLY A 473 20.14 -50.12 -23.17
CA GLY A 473 20.97 -50.25 -24.38
C GLY A 473 21.27 -51.71 -24.70
N GLU A 474 21.45 -52.00 -25.99
CA GLU A 474 21.92 -53.30 -26.47
C GLU A 474 23.44 -53.26 -26.65
N HIS A 475 24.10 -54.34 -26.21
CA HIS A 475 25.54 -54.47 -26.24
C HIS A 475 25.95 -55.78 -26.87
N GLU A 476 26.94 -55.69 -27.75
CA GLU A 476 27.68 -56.83 -28.26
C GLU A 476 28.95 -56.97 -27.42
N PRO A 477 29.20 -58.14 -26.82
CA PRO A 477 30.40 -58.38 -26.02
C PRO A 477 31.66 -58.40 -26.88
N GLU A 478 32.81 -58.04 -26.31
CA GLU A 478 34.12 -58.08 -27.00
C GLU A 478 34.66 -59.50 -27.23
N SER A 479 34.01 -60.53 -26.67
CA SER A 479 34.39 -61.95 -26.78
C SER A 479 33.34 -62.73 -27.56
N ASP A 480 33.78 -63.59 -28.48
CA ASP A 480 32.94 -64.52 -29.25
C ASP A 480 32.18 -65.56 -28.37
N GLU A 481 32.49 -65.65 -27.08
CA GLU A 481 31.86 -66.60 -26.14
C GLU A 481 30.56 -66.08 -25.51
N LEU A 482 30.25 -64.78 -25.61
CA LEU A 482 29.07 -64.17 -25.01
C LEU A 482 28.06 -63.76 -26.10
N SER A 483 26.77 -63.98 -25.83
CA SER A 483 25.71 -63.49 -26.72
C SER A 483 25.41 -62.01 -26.48
N ALA A 484 24.89 -61.32 -27.50
CA ALA A 484 24.39 -59.96 -27.36
C ALA A 484 23.37 -59.88 -26.22
N PHE A 485 23.49 -58.84 -25.40
CA PHE A 485 22.66 -58.66 -24.21
C PHE A 485 22.11 -57.23 -24.14
N ARG A 486 20.97 -57.08 -23.47
CA ARG A 486 20.41 -55.78 -23.13
C ARG A 486 20.76 -55.45 -21.69
N LEU A 487 21.34 -54.28 -21.47
CA LEU A 487 21.58 -53.74 -20.15
C LEU A 487 20.50 -52.73 -19.79
N ASN A 488 19.76 -52.97 -18.71
CA ASN A 488 18.85 -51.99 -18.12
C ASN A 488 19.45 -51.42 -16.83
N ARG A 489 19.42 -50.10 -16.68
CA ARG A 489 19.82 -49.39 -15.47
C ARG A 489 18.59 -48.80 -14.82
N ILE A 490 18.43 -49.02 -13.52
CA ILE A 490 17.43 -48.32 -12.70
C ILE A 490 18.21 -47.53 -11.66
N MET A 491 17.87 -46.26 -11.44
CA MET A 491 18.49 -45.43 -10.41
C MET A 491 17.41 -44.71 -9.61
N ALA A 492 17.60 -44.66 -8.30
CA ALA A 492 16.81 -43.87 -7.38
C ALA A 492 17.76 -43.07 -6.49
N GLY A 493 17.49 -41.77 -6.35
CA GLY A 493 18.42 -40.88 -5.68
C GLY A 493 17.83 -39.53 -5.31
N VAL A 494 18.73 -38.66 -4.90
CA VAL A 494 18.45 -37.29 -4.52
C VAL A 494 19.32 -36.33 -5.31
N GLY A 495 18.91 -35.09 -5.41
CA GLY A 495 19.70 -34.06 -6.06
C GLY A 495 19.40 -32.67 -5.53
N ALA A 496 20.15 -31.71 -6.04
CA ALA A 496 19.91 -30.30 -5.84
C ALA A 496 20.05 -29.58 -7.17
N THR A 497 19.21 -28.56 -7.37
CA THR A 497 19.26 -27.68 -8.54
C THR A 497 19.37 -26.24 -8.09
N TRP A 498 20.24 -25.49 -8.76
CA TRP A 498 20.33 -24.04 -8.65
C TRP A 498 19.88 -23.40 -9.97
N ARG A 499 19.03 -22.38 -9.90
CA ARG A 499 18.43 -21.69 -11.04
C ARG A 499 18.83 -20.21 -11.09
N TRP A 500 19.12 -19.76 -12.30
CA TRP A 500 19.25 -18.34 -12.64
C TRP A 500 18.14 -17.94 -13.62
N HIS A 501 17.44 -16.85 -13.31
CA HIS A 501 16.50 -16.21 -14.22
C HIS A 501 17.25 -15.25 -15.14
N LEU A 502 17.14 -15.47 -16.45
CA LEU A 502 17.69 -14.59 -17.47
C LEU A 502 16.56 -13.73 -18.09
N PRO A 503 16.88 -12.58 -18.70
CA PRO A 503 15.90 -11.81 -19.47
C PRO A 503 15.22 -12.67 -20.55
N ALA A 504 13.97 -12.33 -20.92
CA ALA A 504 13.21 -12.94 -22.02
C ALA A 504 12.84 -14.43 -21.87
N SER A 505 12.33 -14.84 -20.70
CA SER A 505 11.80 -16.19 -20.44
C SER A 505 12.81 -17.34 -20.51
N PHE A 506 14.11 -17.05 -20.58
CA PHE A 506 15.17 -18.05 -20.54
C PHE A 506 15.49 -18.50 -19.11
N VAL A 507 15.78 -19.78 -18.96
CA VAL A 507 16.15 -20.41 -17.70
C VAL A 507 17.50 -21.11 -17.86
N LEU A 508 18.41 -20.83 -16.93
CA LEU A 508 19.65 -21.55 -16.78
C LEU A 508 19.64 -22.27 -15.43
N GLU A 509 19.95 -23.56 -15.42
CA GLU A 509 20.04 -24.36 -14.20
C GLU A 509 21.36 -25.13 -14.16
N ALA A 510 21.90 -25.30 -12.96
CA ALA A 510 22.98 -26.23 -12.65
C ALA A 510 22.43 -27.25 -11.66
N ASN A 511 22.68 -28.54 -11.91
CA ASN A 511 22.20 -29.60 -11.04
C ASN A 511 23.26 -30.64 -10.70
N GLY A 512 23.20 -31.10 -9.46
CA GLY A 512 23.97 -32.22 -8.95
C GLY A 512 23.04 -33.30 -8.42
N ARG A 513 23.25 -34.56 -8.82
CA ARG A 513 22.41 -35.70 -8.42
C ARG A 513 23.30 -36.84 -7.94
N THR A 514 22.81 -37.63 -6.99
CA THR A 514 23.48 -38.85 -6.52
C THR A 514 22.45 -39.89 -6.10
N GLY A 515 22.77 -41.17 -6.27
CA GLY A 515 21.90 -42.23 -5.80
C GLY A 515 22.38 -43.62 -6.13
N HIS A 516 21.60 -44.57 -5.67
CA HIS A 516 21.85 -45.98 -5.89
C HIS A 516 21.31 -46.41 -7.25
N GLN A 517 22.07 -47.24 -7.93
CA GLN A 517 21.69 -47.81 -9.21
C GLN A 517 21.79 -49.33 -9.20
N TRP A 518 20.92 -49.95 -9.98
CA TRP A 518 20.85 -51.39 -10.19
C TRP A 518 20.95 -51.67 -11.68
N PHE A 519 21.71 -52.71 -12.01
CA PHE A 519 21.88 -53.19 -13.36
C PHE A 519 21.15 -54.51 -13.54
N VAL A 520 20.37 -54.61 -14.60
CA VAL A 520 19.69 -55.83 -15.01
C VAL A 520 20.15 -56.19 -16.41
N LEU A 521 20.98 -57.22 -16.51
CA LEU A 521 21.33 -57.84 -17.77
C LEU A 521 20.20 -58.76 -18.21
N SER A 522 19.81 -58.67 -19.48
CA SER A 522 18.84 -59.55 -20.11
C SER A 522 19.42 -60.12 -21.40
N THR A 523 19.55 -61.44 -21.46
CA THR A 523 19.75 -62.21 -22.69
C THR A 523 18.40 -62.83 -23.10
N PRO A 524 18.29 -63.44 -24.29
CA PRO A 524 17.05 -64.15 -24.68
C PRO A 524 16.61 -65.22 -23.65
N ASP A 525 17.56 -65.85 -22.96
CA ASP A 525 17.30 -67.02 -22.11
C ASP A 525 17.42 -66.73 -20.60
N GLN A 526 18.05 -65.62 -20.20
CA GLN A 526 18.34 -65.33 -18.79
C GLN A 526 18.22 -63.85 -18.44
N ARG A 527 17.87 -63.59 -17.18
CA ARG A 527 17.96 -62.27 -16.56
C ARG A 527 18.79 -62.37 -15.29
N ALA A 528 19.82 -61.55 -15.20
CA ALA A 528 20.70 -61.47 -14.02
C ALA A 528 20.71 -60.02 -13.51
N GLY A 529 20.65 -59.84 -12.19
CA GLY A 529 20.76 -58.54 -11.54
C GLY A 529 22.00 -58.49 -10.67
N ASP A 530 22.74 -57.39 -10.73
CA ASP A 530 23.96 -57.19 -9.96
C ASP A 530 23.74 -56.22 -8.78
N ALA A 531 24.65 -56.27 -7.79
CA ALA A 531 24.58 -55.52 -6.56
C ALA A 531 24.71 -54.00 -6.76
N LEU A 532 24.02 -53.30 -5.86
CA LEU A 532 23.98 -51.85 -5.67
C LEU A 532 25.26 -51.11 -6.07
N ALA A 533 25.21 -50.33 -7.14
CA ALA A 533 26.25 -49.37 -7.51
C ALA A 533 25.85 -47.95 -7.09
N LEU A 534 26.82 -47.04 -7.01
CA LEU A 534 26.57 -45.62 -6.75
C LEU A 534 26.76 -44.83 -8.03
N ARG A 535 25.89 -43.83 -8.26
CA ARG A 535 26.00 -42.89 -9.39
C ARG A 535 25.97 -41.47 -8.88
N ALA A 536 26.85 -40.62 -9.39
CA ALA A 536 26.82 -39.18 -9.19
C ALA A 536 26.79 -38.46 -10.55
N GLU A 537 25.96 -37.42 -10.69
CA GLU A 537 25.83 -36.63 -11.91
C GLU A 537 26.05 -35.15 -11.61
N LEU A 538 26.74 -34.46 -12.53
CA LEU A 538 26.78 -33.00 -12.59
C LEU A 538 26.35 -32.58 -13.99
N GLY A 539 25.37 -31.68 -14.05
CA GLY A 539 24.82 -31.21 -15.32
C GLY A 539 24.32 -29.77 -15.26
N GLY A 540 23.93 -29.29 -16.42
CA GLY A 540 23.25 -28.02 -16.58
C GLY A 540 22.05 -28.16 -17.53
N LEU A 541 21.08 -27.27 -17.37
CA LEU A 541 19.94 -27.14 -18.26
C LEU A 541 19.86 -25.71 -18.79
N VAL A 542 19.67 -25.60 -20.10
CA VAL A 542 19.29 -24.35 -20.77
C VAL A 542 17.89 -24.55 -21.32
N GLY A 543 16.96 -23.71 -20.88
CA GLY A 543 15.55 -23.85 -21.23
C GLY A 543 14.82 -22.53 -21.43
N TYR A 544 13.56 -22.66 -21.81
CA TYR A 544 12.64 -21.57 -22.10
C TYR A 544 11.30 -21.83 -21.40
N MET A 545 10.74 -20.80 -20.77
CA MET A 545 9.41 -20.84 -20.14
C MET A 545 8.32 -20.66 -21.20
N LEU A 546 7.46 -21.65 -21.34
CA LEU A 546 6.32 -21.63 -22.28
C LEU A 546 5.10 -20.91 -21.69
N SER A 547 4.93 -20.96 -20.38
CA SER A 547 3.87 -20.29 -19.61
C SER A 547 4.33 -20.12 -18.15
N ASP A 548 3.47 -19.57 -17.30
CA ASP A 548 3.65 -19.64 -15.86
C ASP A 548 3.70 -21.12 -15.45
N GLY A 549 4.85 -21.56 -14.93
CA GLY A 549 5.09 -22.93 -14.46
C GLY A 549 5.62 -23.95 -15.48
N LEU A 550 5.38 -23.81 -16.79
CA LEU A 550 5.81 -24.81 -17.79
C LEU A 550 7.12 -24.40 -18.49
N LYS A 551 8.13 -25.29 -18.48
CA LYS A 551 9.42 -25.11 -19.16
C LYS A 551 9.77 -26.27 -20.08
N VAL A 552 10.53 -25.97 -21.14
CA VAL A 552 11.21 -26.96 -21.97
C VAL A 552 12.68 -26.58 -22.09
N GLY A 553 13.59 -27.56 -22.09
CA GLY A 553 15.01 -27.27 -22.18
C GLY A 553 15.87 -28.46 -22.59
N LEU A 554 17.14 -28.16 -22.88
CA LEU A 554 18.19 -29.13 -23.12
C LEU A 554 19.02 -29.29 -21.85
N ARG A 555 19.16 -30.53 -21.38
CA ARG A 555 19.97 -30.90 -20.22
C ARG A 555 21.19 -31.71 -20.68
N GLY A 556 22.37 -31.34 -20.23
CA GLY A 556 23.60 -32.08 -20.54
C GLY A 556 24.59 -32.07 -19.38
N GLY A 557 25.49 -33.05 -19.35
CA GLY A 557 26.45 -33.17 -18.26
C GLY A 557 27.29 -34.45 -18.33
N ALA A 558 27.87 -34.80 -17.18
CA ALA A 558 28.64 -36.02 -16.99
C ALA A 558 28.18 -36.75 -15.74
N ALA A 559 28.20 -38.07 -15.82
CA ALA A 559 27.95 -38.97 -14.70
C ALA A 559 29.20 -39.78 -14.38
N VAL A 560 29.35 -40.13 -13.09
CA VAL A 560 30.38 -41.00 -12.56
C VAL A 560 29.68 -42.16 -11.85
N ASP A 561 30.02 -43.38 -12.27
CA ASP A 561 29.49 -44.62 -11.73
C ASP A 561 30.61 -45.31 -10.93
N VAL A 562 30.32 -45.66 -9.67
CA VAL A 562 31.19 -46.46 -8.80
C VAL A 562 30.52 -47.81 -8.58
N TYR A 563 31.20 -48.88 -8.95
CA TYR A 563 30.69 -50.24 -8.90
C TYR A 563 31.79 -51.23 -8.52
N THR A 564 31.41 -52.41 -8.05
CA THR A 564 32.34 -53.47 -7.70
C THR A 564 32.42 -54.47 -8.85
N GLU A 565 33.63 -54.78 -9.29
CA GLU A 565 33.90 -55.81 -10.29
C GLU A 565 35.19 -56.53 -9.88
N ASP A 566 35.18 -57.86 -9.84
CA ASP A 566 36.29 -58.70 -9.36
C ASP A 566 36.76 -58.36 -7.92
N ASP A 567 35.82 -58.14 -7.00
CA ASP A 567 36.07 -57.72 -5.61
C ASP A 567 36.87 -56.39 -5.47
N ARG A 568 36.87 -55.55 -6.51
CA ARG A 568 37.51 -54.23 -6.50
C ARG A 568 36.53 -53.14 -6.93
N GLU A 569 36.60 -51.99 -6.26
CA GLU A 569 35.88 -50.79 -6.71
C GLU A 569 36.48 -50.29 -8.02
N LYS A 570 35.62 -50.10 -9.01
CA LYS A 570 35.94 -49.50 -10.30
C LYS A 570 35.07 -48.26 -10.51
N VAL A 571 35.61 -47.34 -11.31
CA VAL A 571 34.96 -46.09 -11.67
C VAL A 571 34.84 -45.98 -13.18
N SER A 572 33.67 -45.54 -13.64
CA SER A 572 33.35 -45.21 -15.03
C SER A 572 32.76 -43.81 -15.10
N ALA A 573 33.04 -43.07 -16.18
CA ALA A 573 32.43 -41.77 -16.43
C ALA A 573 31.70 -41.81 -17.77
N SER A 574 30.49 -41.24 -17.81
CA SER A 574 29.65 -41.22 -19.01
C SER A 574 29.06 -39.83 -19.25
N PRO A 575 29.26 -39.21 -20.43
CA PRO A 575 28.54 -37.99 -20.78
C PRO A 575 27.07 -38.32 -21.08
N PHE A 576 26.19 -37.35 -20.87
CA PHE A 576 24.78 -37.46 -21.22
C PHE A 576 24.23 -36.15 -21.80
N LEU A 577 23.19 -36.28 -22.63
CA LEU A 577 22.44 -35.18 -23.21
C LEU A 577 20.97 -35.59 -23.38
N GLY A 578 20.03 -34.68 -23.11
CA GLY A 578 18.61 -34.94 -23.26
C GLY A 578 17.75 -33.70 -23.32
N VAL A 579 16.47 -33.90 -23.63
CA VAL A 579 15.41 -32.88 -23.59
C VAL A 579 14.61 -33.09 -22.33
N VAL A 580 14.26 -32.00 -21.65
CA VAL A 580 13.47 -32.01 -20.42
C VAL A 580 12.26 -31.10 -20.57
N ILE A 581 11.12 -31.56 -20.08
CA ILE A 581 9.92 -30.76 -19.84
C ILE A 581 9.69 -30.71 -18.34
N GLY A 582 9.50 -29.51 -17.80
CA GLY A 582 9.24 -29.29 -16.39
C GLY A 582 7.98 -28.50 -16.16
N TYR A 583 7.22 -28.83 -15.13
CA TYR A 583 6.09 -28.07 -14.63
C TYR A 583 6.30 -27.72 -13.16
N GLN A 584 6.06 -26.47 -12.77
CA GLN A 584 6.21 -25.96 -11.41
C GLN A 584 4.92 -25.25 -10.98
N ARG A 585 4.44 -25.54 -9.77
CA ARG A 585 3.26 -24.92 -9.16
C ARG A 585 3.52 -24.52 -7.73
#